data_AF-A0A353EW06-F1
#
_entry.id   AF-A0A353EW06-F1
#
_cell.length_a   1.000
_cell.length_b   1.000
_cell.length_c   1.000
_cell.angle_alpha   90.00
_cell.angle_beta   90.00
_cell.angle_gamma   90.00
#
_symmetry.space_group_name_H-M   'P 1'
#
loop_
_entity.id
_entity.type
_entity.pdbx_description
1 polymer ?
#
loop_
_entity_poly.entity_id
_entity_poly.type
_entity_poly.pdbx_seq_one_letter_code
_entity_poly.pdbx_strand_id
1 'polypeptide(L)'
;MNNAVKTKLKKKNYQPYPGFYDLRIFRLNPREFFAAWRIQDYLYRVSKQREYYKRYAPYQWEQIKDLAAQLQMFLLPRLKTTETLR
;
A
#
# COMPACT_ATOMS: atom_id res chain seq x y z
N MET A 1 -10.40 14.49 20.77
CA MET A 1 -9.80 13.14 20.80
C MET A 1 -10.40 12.34 19.66
N ASN A 2 -9.73 12.27 18.50
CA ASN A 2 -10.28 11.56 17.34
C ASN A 2 -10.06 10.06 17.53
N ASN A 3 -11.15 9.33 17.69
CA ASN A 3 -11.20 7.89 17.71
C ASN A 3 -10.47 7.35 16.48
N ALA A 4 -9.25 6.82 16.69
CA ALA A 4 -8.59 5.96 15.73
C ALA A 4 -9.45 4.70 15.64
N VAL A 5 -10.47 4.73 14.79
CA VAL A 5 -11.24 3.56 14.41
C VAL A 5 -10.20 2.58 13.86
N LYS A 6 -9.82 1.59 14.67
CA LYS A 6 -9.17 0.37 14.20
C LYS A 6 -10.20 -0.32 13.31
N THR A 7 -10.39 0.19 12.10
CA THR A 7 -11.27 -0.42 11.12
C THR A 7 -10.64 -1.76 10.81
N LYS A 8 -11.21 -2.83 11.36
CA LYS A 8 -10.82 -4.20 11.07
C LYS A 8 -11.01 -4.34 9.55
N LEU A 9 -9.90 -4.28 8.80
CA LEU A 9 -9.91 -4.39 7.35
C LEU A 9 -10.63 -5.70 7.01
N LYS A 10 -11.83 -5.61 6.41
CA LYS A 10 -12.58 -6.76 5.91
C LYS A 10 -12.39 -6.80 4.41
N LYS A 11 -12.03 -7.96 3.85
CA LYS A 11 -11.75 -8.13 2.41
C LYS A 11 -12.89 -7.62 1.52
N LYS A 12 -14.15 -7.76 1.96
CA LYS A 12 -15.34 -7.23 1.27
C LYS A 12 -15.40 -5.70 1.14
N ASN A 13 -14.64 -4.97 1.96
CA ASN A 13 -14.56 -3.50 1.94
C ASN A 13 -13.30 -3.02 1.20
N TYR A 14 -12.55 -3.92 0.56
CA TYR A 14 -11.34 -3.54 -0.15
C TYR A 14 -11.67 -2.69 -1.37
N GLN A 15 -11.07 -1.51 -1.42
CA GLN A 15 -11.02 -0.63 -2.58
C GLN A 15 -9.55 -0.26 -2.81
N PRO A 16 -9.06 -0.32 -4.05
CA PRO A 16 -7.70 0.12 -4.36
C PRO A 16 -7.57 1.61 -4.07
N TYR A 17 -6.44 2.01 -3.50
CA TYR A 17 -6.12 3.41 -3.32
C TYR A 17 -5.69 4.03 -4.67
N PRO A 18 -6.11 5.27 -4.99
CA PRO A 18 -5.64 5.95 -6.20
C PRO A 18 -4.10 6.00 -6.25
N GLY A 19 -3.52 5.61 -7.39
CA GLY A 19 -2.07 5.53 -7.59
C GLY A 19 -1.40 4.26 -7.02
N PHE A 20 -2.18 3.28 -6.55
CA PHE A 20 -1.69 1.97 -6.11
C PHE A 20 -2.35 0.86 -6.92
N TYR A 21 -1.66 -0.27 -7.07
CA TYR A 21 -2.21 -1.44 -7.75
C TYR A 21 -3.43 -2.01 -7.00
N ASP A 22 -4.40 -2.50 -7.77
CA ASP A 22 -5.46 -3.33 -7.24
C ASP A 22 -4.90 -4.69 -6.82
N LEU A 23 -4.90 -4.97 -5.51
CA LEU A 23 -4.34 -6.21 -4.95
C LEU A 23 -5.03 -7.48 -5.48
N ARG A 24 -6.23 -7.37 -6.07
CA ARG A 24 -6.99 -8.49 -6.64
C ARG A 24 -6.37 -9.01 -7.94
N ILE A 25 -5.51 -8.25 -8.61
CA ILE A 25 -4.83 -8.69 -9.84
C ILE A 25 -3.61 -9.58 -9.54
N PHE A 26 -3.22 -9.71 -8.27
CA PHE A 26 -2.10 -10.55 -7.83
C PHE A 26 -2.59 -11.86 -7.19
N ARG A 27 -1.75 -12.89 -7.26
CA ARG A 27 -1.94 -14.18 -6.58
C ARG A 27 -1.43 -14.07 -5.14
N LEU A 28 -2.28 -13.58 -4.24
CA LEU A 28 -2.00 -13.41 -2.81
C LEU A 28 -2.88 -14.32 -1.96
N ASN A 29 -2.29 -15.00 -0.98
CA ASN A 29 -3.06 -15.65 0.07
C ASN A 29 -3.71 -14.60 1.01
N PRO A 30 -4.68 -14.96 1.87
CA PRO A 30 -5.37 -14.00 2.71
C PRO A 30 -4.44 -13.16 3.60
N ARG A 31 -3.38 -13.76 4.15
CA ARG A 31 -2.42 -13.06 5.03
C ARG A 31 -1.59 -12.05 4.24
N GLU A 32 -1.07 -12.45 3.09
CA GLU A 32 -0.33 -11.58 2.17
C GLU A 32 -1.20 -10.42 1.68
N PHE A 33 -2.45 -10.69 1.34
CA PHE A 33 -3.40 -9.66 0.91
C PHE A 33 -3.60 -8.60 1.99
N PHE A 34 -3.85 -9.00 3.24
CA PHE A 34 -4.02 -8.04 4.33
C PHE A 34 -2.73 -7.29 4.68
N ALA A 35 -1.58 -7.94 4.59
CA ALA A 35 -0.29 -7.29 4.81
C ALA A 35 -0.02 -6.23 3.74
N ALA A 36 -0.16 -6.59 2.45
CA ALA A 36 -0.03 -5.66 1.33
C ALA A 36 -1.04 -4.51 1.43
N TRP A 37 -2.29 -4.79 1.82
CA TRP A 37 -3.30 -3.74 2.00
C TRP A 37 -2.93 -2.76 3.11
N ARG A 38 -2.40 -3.24 4.25
CA ARG A 38 -1.92 -2.34 5.32
C ARG A 38 -0.75 -1.47 4.86
N ILE A 39 0.17 -2.02 4.07
CA ILE A 39 1.30 -1.25 3.53
C ILE A 39 0.78 -0.19 2.54
N GLN A 40 -0.14 -0.56 1.64
CA GLN A 40 -0.77 0.42 0.74
C GLN A 40 -1.53 1.52 1.51
N ASP A 41 -2.26 1.20 2.58
CA ASP A 41 -2.93 2.21 3.42
C ASP A 41 -1.94 3.19 4.05
N TYR A 42 -0.85 2.68 4.62
CA TYR A 42 0.22 3.51 5.18
C TYR A 42 0.85 4.43 4.13
N LEU A 43 1.28 3.86 2.98
CA LEU A 43 1.89 4.61 1.90
C LEU A 43 0.92 5.66 1.32
N TYR A 44 -0.37 5.34 1.22
CA TYR A 44 -1.40 6.29 0.77
C TYR A 44 -1.58 7.46 1.73
N ARG A 45 -1.60 7.22 3.05
CA ARG A 45 -1.70 8.30 4.05
C ARG A 45 -0.48 9.21 4.01
N VAL A 46 0.71 8.63 3.90
CA VAL A 46 1.97 9.36 3.82
C VAL A 46 2.08 10.16 2.53
N SER A 47 1.56 9.65 1.40
CA SER A 47 1.60 10.38 0.13
C SER A 47 0.78 11.67 0.15
N LYS A 48 -0.27 11.76 1.00
CA LYS A 48 -1.03 13.00 1.24
C LYS A 48 -0.25 14.07 2.02
N GLN A 49 0.89 13.71 2.60
CA GLN A 49 1.77 14.59 3.36
C GLN A 49 3.19 14.63 2.76
N ARG A 50 3.31 14.35 1.46
CA ARG A 50 4.59 14.22 0.75
C ARG A 50 5.51 15.41 0.98
N GLU A 51 4.98 16.62 0.90
CA GLU A 51 5.72 17.87 1.04
C GLU A 51 6.29 18.02 2.45
N TYR A 52 5.53 17.58 3.47
CA TYR A 52 6.00 17.57 4.86
C TYR A 52 7.19 16.62 5.02
N TYR A 53 7.05 15.36 4.58
CA TYR A 53 8.13 14.37 4.75
C TYR A 53 9.40 14.77 3.99
N LYS A 54 9.26 15.29 2.78
CA LYS A 54 10.41 15.79 2.01
C LYS A 54 11.16 16.93 2.71
N ARG A 55 10.44 17.83 3.39
CA ARG A 55 11.01 19.05 3.98
C ARG A 55 11.51 18.85 5.41
N TYR A 56 10.75 18.12 6.23
CA TYR A 56 10.96 18.04 7.68
C TYR A 56 11.44 16.67 8.15
N ALA A 57 11.29 15.62 7.34
CA ALA A 57 11.71 14.26 7.70
C ALA A 57 12.30 13.49 6.50
N PRO A 58 13.36 14.01 5.86
CA PRO A 58 13.88 13.45 4.61
C PRO A 58 14.39 12.01 4.75
N TYR A 59 14.99 11.65 5.90
CA TYR A 59 15.40 10.28 6.15
C TYR A 59 14.21 9.30 6.18
N GLN A 60 13.11 9.69 6.84
CA GLN A 60 11.89 8.89 6.84
C GLN A 60 11.30 8.80 5.42
N TRP A 61 11.39 9.89 4.64
CA TRP A 61 10.96 9.88 3.24
C TRP A 61 11.71 8.84 2.40
N GLU A 62 13.02 8.68 2.60
CA GLU A 62 13.78 7.60 1.95
C GLU A 62 13.28 6.21 2.36
N GLN A 63 13.08 5.97 3.66
CA GLN A 63 12.52 4.70 4.15
C GLN A 63 11.12 4.39 3.59
N ILE A 64 10.29 5.42 3.41
CA ILE A 64 8.97 5.29 2.79
C ILE A 64 9.09 4.86 1.32
N LYS A 65 10.05 5.42 0.57
CA LYS A 65 10.31 5.00 -0.82
C LYS A 65 10.83 3.56 -0.87
N ASP A 66 11.72 3.18 0.04
CA ASP A 66 12.22 1.81 0.12
C ASP A 66 11.09 0.81 0.42
N LEU A 67 10.19 1.15 1.34
CA LEU A 67 9.01 0.33 1.63
C LEU A 67 8.10 0.19 0.41
N ALA A 68 7.90 1.26 -0.35
CA ALA A 68 7.14 1.22 -1.60
C ALA A 68 7.81 0.32 -2.64
N ALA A 69 9.13 0.41 -2.80
CA ALA A 69 9.88 -0.46 -3.70
C ALA A 69 9.80 -1.94 -3.28
N GLN A 70 9.98 -2.23 -1.99
CA GLN A 70 9.85 -3.60 -1.45
C GLN A 70 8.46 -4.17 -1.70
N LEU A 71 7.40 -3.37 -1.52
CA LEU A 71 6.04 -3.79 -1.84
C LEU A 71 5.89 -4.11 -3.33
N GLN A 72 6.44 -3.29 -4.22
CA GLN A 72 6.40 -3.57 -5.67
C GLN A 72 7.16 -4.85 -6.01
N MET A 73 8.37 -5.04 -5.48
CA MET A 73 9.16 -6.26 -5.67
C MET A 73 8.44 -7.52 -5.16
N PHE A 74 7.67 -7.38 -4.08
CA PHE A 74 6.83 -8.48 -3.58
C PHE A 74 5.63 -8.77 -4.49
N LEU A 75 4.97 -7.75 -5.01
CA LEU A 75 3.74 -7.88 -5.81
C LEU A 75 4.00 -8.33 -7.25
N LEU A 76 4.96 -7.72 -7.95
CA LEU A 76 5.15 -7.90 -9.40
C LEU A 76 5.33 -9.37 -9.82
N PRO A 77 6.13 -10.22 -9.13
CA PRO A 77 6.26 -11.64 -9.48
C PRO A 77 4.96 -12.44 -9.29
N ARG A 78 3.97 -11.89 -8.58
CA ARG A 78 2.68 -12.53 -8.29
C ARG A 78 1.55 -12.03 -9.19
N LEU A 79 1.85 -11.20 -10.20
CA LEU A 79 0.84 -10.72 -11.15
C LEU A 79 0.18 -11.91 -11.85
N LYS A 80 -1.15 -11.91 -11.92
CA LYS A 80 -1.87 -12.93 -12.68
C LYS A 80 -1.56 -12.75 -14.16
N THR A 81 -1.29 -13.86 -14.85
CA THR A 81 -0.91 -13.90 -16.26
C THR A 81 -1.94 -13.30 -17.23
N THR A 82 -3.18 -13.12 -16.78
CA THR A 82 -4.28 -12.54 -17.56
C THR A 82 -4.47 -11.04 -17.35
N GLU A 83 -3.74 -10.44 -16.40
CA GLU A 83 -3.93 -9.06 -15.97
C GLU A 83 -2.78 -8.17 -16.46
N THR A 84 -3.08 -6.91 -16.77
CA THR A 84 -2.08 -5.90 -17.11
C THR A 84 -1.98 -4.85 -16.01
N LEU A 85 -0.76 -4.35 -15.78
CA LEU A 85 -0.55 -3.19 -14.90
C LEU A 85 -1.13 -1.96 -15.62
N ARG A 86 -2.12 -1.31 -15.02
CA ARG A 86 -2.65 -0.02 -15.45
C ARG A 86 -2.30 1.04 -14.44
#